data_AF-A0A7C1N0R2-F1
#
_entry.id   AF-A0A7C1N0R2-F1
#
_cell.length_a   1.000
_cell.length_b   1.000
_cell.length_c   1.000
_cell.angle_alpha   90.00
_cell.angle_beta   90.00
_cell.angle_gamma   90.00
#
_symmetry.space_group_name_H-M   'P 1'
#
loop_
_entity.id
_entity.type
_entity.pdbx_description
1 polymer ?
#
loop_
_entity_poly.entity_id
_entity_poly.type
_entity_poly.pdbx_seq_one_letter_code
_entity_poly.pdbx_strand_id
1 'polypeptide(L)'
;MSKGRGDRRKKVAVTFLGIFLAVFALGFVLNFVDINQNQAPPITGQPFLDLENDIILPWQEGSLDLVVARWAFFILAIIFLYALLGLLGNINPIIRFIAGTILAFLFTGYIVPGDLLALMTTYSAAGIALIAIVPPFVFMLLTASMLTQERMGAGAAILQRLLWGMYFVVMVYMVFRFWGTSQGGVEISNPIMIILVVVTLLAFAAFIWNKFYIKVISNTIKTAFKTTGAAVAKKWRDSAMRRAEKNAYKMDKEMDDVFGGGDD
;
A
#
# COMPACT_ATOMS: atom_id res chain seq x y z
N MET A 1 1.39 6.49 -39.24
CA MET A 1 0.91 7.43 -38.19
C MET A 1 0.25 6.67 -37.04
N SER A 2 0.98 6.28 -35.97
CA SER A 2 0.35 5.72 -34.74
C SER A 2 0.96 6.21 -33.41
N LYS A 3 1.96 7.09 -33.46
CA LYS A 3 2.68 7.62 -32.28
C LYS A 3 1.79 8.44 -31.31
N GLY A 4 0.63 8.96 -31.74
CA GLY A 4 -0.21 9.83 -30.91
C GLY A 4 -1.12 9.12 -29.88
N ARG A 5 -1.45 7.83 -30.08
CA ARG A 5 -2.40 7.12 -29.18
C ARG A 5 -1.77 6.63 -27.87
N GLY A 6 -0.46 6.38 -27.86
CA GLY A 6 0.25 5.92 -26.67
C GLY A 6 0.36 7.00 -25.59
N ASP A 7 0.52 8.25 -26.00
CA ASP A 7 0.80 9.36 -25.09
C ASP A 7 -0.46 9.84 -24.34
N ARG A 8 -1.63 9.84 -25.01
CA ARG A 8 -2.92 10.11 -24.35
C ARG A 8 -3.23 9.09 -23.24
N ARG A 9 -2.96 7.80 -23.48
CA ARG A 9 -3.24 6.75 -22.48
C ARG A 9 -2.35 6.86 -21.25
N LYS A 10 -1.10 7.28 -21.42
CA LYS A 10 -0.17 7.55 -20.30
C LYS A 10 -0.59 8.76 -19.48
N LYS A 11 -0.97 9.86 -20.14
CA LYS A 11 -1.47 11.06 -19.45
C LYS A 11 -2.71 10.73 -18.61
N VAL A 12 -3.68 10.00 -19.18
CA VAL A 12 -4.89 9.58 -18.45
C VAL A 12 -4.55 8.72 -17.23
N ALA A 13 -3.68 7.71 -17.35
CA ALA A 13 -3.33 6.85 -16.21
C ALA A 13 -2.60 7.60 -15.07
N VAL A 14 -1.70 8.53 -15.41
CA VAL A 14 -1.00 9.37 -14.42
C VAL A 14 -1.97 10.32 -13.74
N THR A 15 -2.90 10.91 -14.49
CA THR A 15 -3.96 11.76 -13.93
C THR A 15 -4.85 10.98 -12.98
N PHE A 16 -5.27 9.75 -13.33
CA PHE A 16 -6.06 8.90 -12.44
C PHE A 16 -5.31 8.51 -11.16
N LEU A 17 -4.02 8.12 -11.26
CA LEU A 17 -3.21 7.80 -10.08
C LEU A 17 -2.99 9.03 -9.18
N GLY A 18 -2.74 10.20 -9.79
CA GLY A 18 -2.59 11.46 -9.08
C GLY A 18 -3.87 11.90 -8.37
N ILE A 19 -5.02 11.81 -9.04
CA ILE A 19 -6.33 12.07 -8.44
C ILE A 19 -6.60 11.08 -7.30
N PHE A 20 -6.32 9.79 -7.49
CA PHE A 20 -6.49 8.78 -6.45
C PHE A 20 -5.63 9.08 -5.21
N LEU A 21 -4.34 9.37 -5.40
CA LEU A 21 -3.44 9.72 -4.30
C LEU A 21 -3.84 11.03 -3.62
N ALA A 22 -4.32 12.02 -4.37
CA ALA A 22 -4.80 13.29 -3.82
C ALA A 22 -6.08 13.11 -2.99
N VAL A 23 -7.05 12.34 -3.49
CA VAL A 23 -8.29 12.00 -2.77
C VAL A 23 -7.98 11.15 -1.54
N PHE A 24 -7.05 10.21 -1.64
CA PHE A 24 -6.59 9.40 -0.52
C PHE A 24 -5.90 10.26 0.56
N ALA A 25 -4.97 11.13 0.17
CA ALA A 25 -4.29 12.03 1.10
C ALA A 25 -5.26 13.02 1.75
N LEU A 26 -6.22 13.57 0.99
CA LEU A 26 -7.25 14.45 1.52
C LEU A 26 -8.15 13.72 2.52
N GLY A 27 -8.62 12.51 2.18
CA GLY A 27 -9.39 11.66 3.09
C GLY A 27 -8.60 11.29 4.34
N PHE A 28 -7.31 10.97 4.19
CA PHE A 28 -6.45 10.65 5.33
C PHE A 28 -6.26 11.85 6.25
N VAL A 29 -5.90 13.03 5.72
CA VAL A 29 -5.67 14.26 6.50
C VAL A 29 -6.94 14.72 7.22
N LEU A 30 -8.09 14.68 6.55
CA LEU A 30 -9.35 15.13 7.15
C LEU A 30 -9.81 14.23 8.30
N ASN A 31 -9.47 12.93 8.29
CA ASN A 31 -9.89 11.98 9.33
C ASN A 31 -8.85 11.80 10.45
N PHE A 32 -7.56 12.02 10.19
CA PHE A 32 -6.52 11.90 11.23
C PHE A 32 -6.56 13.05 12.25
N VAL A 33 -7.19 14.17 11.90
CA VAL A 33 -7.37 15.32 12.79
C VAL A 33 -8.42 15.04 13.88
N ASP A 34 -9.43 14.21 13.60
CA ASP A 34 -10.49 13.88 14.57
C ASP A 34 -10.10 12.75 15.55
N ILE A 35 -9.24 11.81 15.15
CA ILE A 35 -8.90 10.63 15.99
C ILE A 35 -8.02 11.01 17.19
N ASN A 36 -7.25 12.11 17.11
CA ASN A 36 -6.31 12.51 18.17
C ASN A 36 -6.94 13.31 19.32
N GLN A 37 -8.26 13.52 19.35
CA GLN A 37 -8.91 14.25 20.46
C GLN A 37 -9.39 13.37 21.61
N ASN A 38 -9.40 12.03 21.46
CA ASN A 38 -9.75 11.12 22.55
C ASN A 38 -8.48 10.50 23.14
N GLN A 39 -8.13 11.01 24.31
CA GLN A 39 -6.91 10.78 25.08
C GLN A 39 -6.59 9.29 25.27
N ALA A 40 -5.41 8.86 24.80
CA ALA A 40 -4.80 7.63 25.28
C ALA A 40 -4.40 7.81 26.76
N PRO A 41 -4.66 6.83 27.66
CA PRO A 41 -4.24 6.92 29.05
C PRO A 41 -2.69 6.96 29.15
N PRO A 42 -2.14 7.64 30.16
CA PRO A 42 -0.70 7.74 30.36
C PRO A 42 -0.09 6.36 30.61
N ILE A 43 0.89 5.99 29.78
CA ILE A 43 1.65 4.74 29.87
C ILE A 43 2.59 4.85 31.07
N THR A 44 2.20 4.26 32.20
CA THR A 44 3.07 4.11 33.38
C THR A 44 3.45 2.66 33.60
N GLY A 45 4.73 2.33 33.39
CA GLY A 45 5.42 1.24 34.10
C GLY A 45 5.31 -0.20 33.59
N GLN A 46 4.63 -0.48 32.48
CA GLN A 46 4.61 -1.84 31.90
C GLN A 46 5.94 -2.14 31.16
N PRO A 47 6.49 -3.37 31.27
CA PRO A 47 7.65 -3.78 30.51
C PRO A 47 7.40 -3.58 29.01
N PHE A 48 8.42 -3.13 28.29
CA PHE A 48 8.35 -2.65 26.90
C PHE A 48 7.83 -3.67 25.86
N LEU A 49 7.60 -4.93 26.24
CA LEU A 49 7.03 -6.00 25.42
C LEU A 49 6.72 -7.20 26.33
N ASP A 50 5.50 -7.30 26.85
CA ASP A 50 5.01 -8.56 27.40
C ASP A 50 4.38 -9.39 26.28
N LEU A 51 5.19 -10.23 25.62
CA LEU A 51 4.77 -10.96 24.43
C LEU A 51 3.54 -11.84 24.67
N GLU A 52 3.41 -12.37 25.88
CA GLU A 52 2.31 -13.26 26.25
C GLU A 52 1.02 -12.46 26.44
N ASN A 53 1.07 -11.41 27.27
CA ASN A 53 -0.10 -10.62 27.64
C ASN A 53 -0.53 -9.60 26.57
N ASP A 54 0.42 -8.99 25.85
CA ASP A 54 0.13 -7.93 24.89
C ASP A 54 -0.11 -8.46 23.46
N ILE A 55 0.50 -9.60 23.11
CA ILE A 55 0.49 -10.11 21.73
C ILE A 55 -0.22 -11.46 21.59
N ILE A 56 0.04 -12.45 22.45
CA ILE A 56 -0.48 -13.81 22.24
C ILE A 56 -1.90 -13.99 22.81
N LEU A 57 -2.11 -13.62 24.07
CA LEU A 57 -3.40 -13.78 24.75
C LEU A 57 -4.55 -13.07 24.04
N PRO A 58 -4.39 -11.82 23.56
CA PRO A 58 -5.45 -11.15 22.84
C PRO A 58 -5.95 -11.95 21.63
N TRP A 59 -5.11 -12.75 20.96
CA TRP A 59 -5.52 -13.50 19.77
C TRP A 59 -6.53 -14.61 20.03
N GLN A 60 -6.60 -15.07 21.27
CA GLN A 60 -7.51 -16.14 21.68
C GLN A 60 -8.80 -15.59 22.30
N GLU A 61 -8.83 -14.30 22.62
CA GLU A 61 -9.91 -13.65 23.32
C GLU A 61 -10.76 -12.74 22.41
N GLY A 62 -12.08 -12.78 22.63
CA GLY A 62 -13.05 -11.90 22.00
C GLY A 62 -14.25 -12.61 21.39
N SER A 63 -15.18 -11.82 20.85
CA SER A 63 -16.29 -12.34 20.06
C SER A 63 -15.80 -12.97 18.76
N LEU A 64 -16.58 -13.90 18.20
CA LEU A 64 -16.27 -14.56 16.93
C LEU A 64 -15.94 -13.55 15.81
N ASP A 65 -16.68 -12.45 15.75
CA ASP A 65 -16.48 -11.38 14.77
C ASP A 65 -15.09 -10.73 14.89
N LEU A 66 -14.63 -10.50 16.12
CA LEU A 66 -13.32 -9.93 16.40
C LEU A 66 -12.20 -10.87 15.96
N VAL A 67 -12.35 -12.16 16.25
CA VAL A 67 -11.37 -13.18 15.85
C VAL A 67 -11.29 -13.28 14.33
N VAL A 68 -12.43 -13.31 13.63
CA VAL A 68 -12.47 -13.36 12.15
C VAL A 68 -11.83 -12.11 11.54
N ALA A 69 -12.12 -10.91 12.07
CA ALA A 69 -11.53 -9.66 11.58
C ALA A 69 -10.00 -9.65 11.73
N ARG A 70 -9.47 -10.13 12.86
CA ARG A 70 -8.01 -10.26 13.09
C ARG A 70 -7.36 -11.15 12.04
N TRP A 71 -7.92 -12.35 11.81
CA TRP A 71 -7.37 -13.29 10.83
C TRP A 71 -7.44 -12.74 9.42
N ALA A 72 -8.55 -12.08 9.04
CA ALA A 72 -8.67 -11.42 7.74
C ALA A 72 -7.59 -10.33 7.56
N PHE A 73 -7.38 -9.51 8.58
CA PHE A 73 -6.37 -8.44 8.55
C PHE A 73 -4.95 -9.00 8.52
N PHE A 74 -4.67 -10.07 9.27
CA PHE A 74 -3.38 -10.78 9.25
C PHE A 74 -3.08 -11.36 7.87
N ILE A 75 -4.03 -12.05 7.25
CA ILE A 75 -3.88 -12.57 5.88
C ILE A 75 -3.62 -11.42 4.90
N LEU A 76 -4.36 -10.31 5.03
CA LEU A 76 -4.18 -9.14 4.18
C LEU A 76 -2.80 -8.50 4.37
N ALA A 77 -2.30 -8.43 5.61
CA ALA A 77 -0.95 -7.96 5.92
C ALA A 77 0.12 -8.90 5.34
N ILE A 78 -0.05 -10.22 5.40
CA ILE A 78 0.83 -11.19 4.74
C ILE A 78 0.87 -10.91 3.24
N ILE A 79 -0.29 -10.79 2.58
CA ILE A 79 -0.36 -10.54 1.13
C ILE A 79 0.32 -9.22 0.79
N PHE A 80 0.11 -8.17 1.59
CA PHE A 80 0.71 -6.86 1.40
C PHE A 80 2.23 -6.90 1.55
N LEU A 81 2.74 -7.45 2.64
CA LEU A 81 4.18 -7.54 2.91
C LEU A 81 4.86 -8.47 1.93
N TYR A 82 4.21 -9.59 1.58
CA TYR A 82 4.62 -10.41 0.46
C TYR A 82 4.73 -9.52 -0.77
N ALA A 83 3.65 -8.88 -1.24
CA ALA A 83 3.65 -8.00 -2.42
C ALA A 83 4.82 -6.99 -2.41
N LEU A 84 5.03 -6.30 -1.29
CA LEU A 84 6.07 -5.29 -1.10
C LEU A 84 7.48 -5.87 -1.22
N LEU A 85 7.77 -7.00 -0.53
CA LEU A 85 9.06 -7.67 -0.62
C LEU A 85 9.39 -8.13 -2.06
N GLY A 86 8.39 -8.47 -2.87
CA GLY A 86 8.61 -8.83 -4.27
C GLY A 86 8.90 -7.66 -5.20
N LEU A 87 8.58 -6.43 -4.78
CA LEU A 87 8.98 -5.24 -5.49
C LEU A 87 10.43 -4.85 -5.18
N LEU A 88 10.98 -5.30 -4.05
CA LEU A 88 12.36 -5.02 -3.64
C LEU A 88 13.40 -5.87 -4.38
N GLY A 89 13.01 -6.95 -5.05
CA GLY A 89 13.91 -7.74 -5.87
C GLY A 89 13.47 -9.19 -6.05
N ASN A 90 14.37 -10.00 -6.63
CA ASN A 90 14.13 -11.42 -6.87
C ASN A 90 14.46 -12.26 -5.62
N ILE A 91 13.75 -12.00 -4.53
CA ILE A 91 13.85 -12.78 -3.30
C ILE A 91 13.16 -14.12 -3.51
N ASN A 92 13.74 -15.21 -3.00
CA ASN A 92 13.12 -16.55 -3.07
C ASN A 92 11.67 -16.49 -2.51
N PRO A 93 10.67 -17.03 -3.24
CA PRO A 93 9.26 -16.97 -2.83
C PRO A 93 8.99 -17.51 -1.42
N ILE A 94 9.73 -18.52 -0.98
CA ILE A 94 9.59 -19.12 0.36
C ILE A 94 10.09 -18.15 1.43
N ILE A 95 11.28 -17.57 1.25
CA ILE A 95 11.85 -16.58 2.18
C ILE A 95 10.92 -15.36 2.27
N ARG A 96 10.40 -14.91 1.13
CA ARG A 96 9.45 -13.81 1.04
C ARG A 96 8.16 -14.10 1.82
N PHE A 97 7.64 -15.33 1.72
CA PHE A 97 6.47 -15.76 2.48
C PHE A 97 6.75 -15.84 3.99
N ILE A 98 7.86 -16.45 4.39
CA ILE A 98 8.24 -16.57 5.81
C ILE A 98 8.46 -15.19 6.42
N ALA A 99 9.25 -14.33 5.77
CA ALA A 99 9.50 -12.97 6.23
C ALA A 99 8.21 -12.13 6.26
N GLY A 100 7.37 -12.25 5.23
CA GLY A 100 6.06 -11.60 5.20
C GLY A 100 5.14 -12.06 6.33
N THR A 101 5.17 -13.35 6.69
CA THR A 101 4.39 -13.91 7.79
C THR A 101 4.87 -13.40 9.15
N ILE A 102 6.18 -13.40 9.39
CA ILE A 102 6.77 -12.88 10.63
C ILE A 102 6.46 -11.38 10.78
N LEU A 103 6.70 -10.60 9.73
CA LEU A 103 6.43 -9.15 9.74
C LEU A 103 4.93 -8.85 9.87
N ALA A 104 4.06 -9.64 9.24
CA ALA A 104 2.62 -9.49 9.36
C ALA A 104 2.18 -9.78 10.80
N PHE A 105 2.73 -10.83 11.43
CA PHE A 105 2.40 -11.21 12.79
C PHE A 105 2.75 -10.08 13.76
N LEU A 106 3.97 -9.55 13.64
CA LEU A 106 4.40 -8.38 14.41
C LEU A 106 3.49 -7.17 14.14
N PHE A 107 3.22 -6.86 12.87
CA PHE A 107 2.36 -5.73 12.50
C PHE A 107 0.95 -5.84 13.08
N THR A 108 0.35 -7.03 13.02
CA THR A 108 -0.99 -7.28 13.57
C THR A 108 -1.02 -7.39 15.09
N GLY A 109 0.10 -7.82 15.71
CA GLY A 109 0.24 -7.86 17.17
C GLY A 109 0.18 -6.48 17.81
N TYR A 110 0.61 -5.43 17.10
CA TYR A 110 0.54 -4.06 17.59
C TYR A 110 -0.81 -3.37 17.39
N ILE A 111 -1.72 -3.95 16.60
CA ILE A 111 -3.02 -3.32 16.34
C ILE A 111 -4.04 -3.92 17.29
N VAL A 112 -4.57 -3.08 18.19
CA VAL A 112 -5.65 -3.46 19.11
C VAL A 112 -6.89 -3.81 18.29
N PRO A 113 -7.40 -5.05 18.36
CA PRO A 113 -8.45 -5.45 17.42
C PRO A 113 -9.81 -4.80 17.71
N GLY A 114 -10.02 -4.37 18.95
CA GLY A 114 -11.16 -3.53 19.31
C GLY A 114 -11.19 -2.24 18.49
N ASP A 115 -10.04 -1.60 18.28
CA ASP A 115 -9.93 -0.38 17.46
C ASP A 115 -10.15 -0.70 15.98
N LEU A 116 -9.65 -1.84 15.51
CA LEU A 116 -9.83 -2.28 14.12
C LEU A 116 -11.32 -2.55 13.82
N LEU A 117 -12.02 -3.22 14.74
CA LEU A 117 -13.45 -3.51 14.60
C LEU A 117 -14.28 -2.24 14.81
N ALA A 118 -13.92 -1.37 15.75
CA ALA A 118 -14.53 -0.06 15.92
C ALA A 118 -14.37 0.79 14.66
N LEU A 119 -13.19 0.79 14.04
CA LEU A 119 -12.95 1.45 12.76
C LEU A 119 -13.78 0.82 11.64
N MET A 120 -13.84 -0.51 11.55
CA MET A 120 -14.61 -1.21 10.50
C MET A 120 -16.14 -1.08 10.66
N THR A 121 -16.63 -0.94 11.88
CA THR A 121 -18.08 -0.88 12.20
C THR A 121 -18.61 0.54 12.32
N THR A 122 -17.77 1.49 12.73
CA THR A 122 -18.08 2.90 12.50
C THR A 122 -18.10 3.09 10.99
N TYR A 123 -19.24 3.46 10.43
CA TYR A 123 -19.37 3.88 9.02
C TYR A 123 -18.61 5.20 8.75
N SER A 124 -17.53 5.44 9.50
CA SER A 124 -16.57 6.50 9.34
C SER A 124 -15.82 6.33 8.02
N ALA A 125 -15.34 7.43 7.46
CA ALA A 125 -14.54 7.39 6.24
C ALA A 125 -13.26 6.54 6.41
N ALA A 126 -12.73 6.43 7.64
CA ALA A 126 -11.60 5.55 7.95
C ALA A 126 -11.96 4.06 7.82
N GLY A 127 -13.12 3.64 8.35
CA GLY A 127 -13.64 2.28 8.20
C GLY A 127 -13.87 1.88 6.76
N ILE A 128 -14.48 2.80 6.01
CA ILE A 128 -14.72 2.61 4.57
C ILE A 128 -13.40 2.58 3.80
N ALA A 129 -12.42 3.42 4.15
CA ALA A 129 -11.09 3.35 3.53
C ALA A 129 -10.42 2.00 3.80
N LEU A 130 -10.51 1.49 5.03
CA LEU A 130 -9.93 0.20 5.41
C LEU A 130 -10.57 -0.98 4.68
N ILE A 131 -11.88 -0.95 4.41
CA ILE A 131 -12.58 -2.06 3.76
C ILE A 131 -12.62 -1.90 2.23
N ALA A 132 -12.79 -0.68 1.73
CA ALA A 132 -12.99 -0.39 0.31
C ALA A 132 -11.71 0.04 -0.40
N ILE A 133 -10.72 0.65 0.27
CA ILE A 133 -9.53 1.19 -0.41
C ILE A 133 -8.31 0.31 -0.18
N VAL A 134 -8.10 -0.18 1.04
CA VAL A 134 -6.90 -0.96 1.37
C VAL A 134 -6.85 -2.31 0.62
N PRO A 135 -7.89 -3.17 0.60
CA PRO A 135 -7.81 -4.44 -0.10
C PRO A 135 -7.52 -4.32 -1.61
N PRO A 136 -8.17 -3.45 -2.39
CA PRO A 136 -7.85 -3.33 -3.81
C PRO A 136 -6.45 -2.79 -4.03
N PHE A 137 -5.96 -1.90 -3.16
CA PHE A 137 -4.57 -1.45 -3.20
C PHE A 137 -3.57 -2.60 -2.97
N VAL A 138 -3.82 -3.44 -1.96
CA VAL A 138 -3.01 -4.64 -1.69
C VAL A 138 -3.05 -5.61 -2.86
N PHE A 139 -4.22 -5.85 -3.46
CA PHE A 139 -4.34 -6.73 -4.63
C PHE A 139 -3.70 -6.15 -5.89
N MET A 140 -3.71 -4.83 -6.06
CA MET A 140 -2.95 -4.16 -7.11
C MET A 140 -1.45 -4.35 -6.91
N LEU A 141 -0.94 -4.18 -5.69
CA LEU A 141 0.46 -4.43 -5.36
C LEU A 141 0.85 -5.90 -5.55
N LEU A 142 -0.01 -6.82 -5.15
CA LEU A 142 0.21 -8.26 -5.38
C LEU A 142 0.33 -8.53 -6.87
N THR A 143 -0.62 -8.03 -7.67
CA THR A 143 -0.62 -8.14 -9.14
C THR A 143 0.66 -7.55 -9.72
N ALA A 144 1.08 -6.38 -9.25
CA ALA A 144 2.32 -5.74 -9.66
C ALA A 144 3.55 -6.61 -9.38
N SER A 145 3.64 -7.18 -8.17
CA SER A 145 4.74 -8.04 -7.77
C SER A 145 4.79 -9.37 -8.52
N MET A 146 3.63 -9.86 -8.97
CA MET A 146 3.56 -11.05 -9.82
C MET A 146 4.01 -10.75 -11.26
N LEU A 147 3.90 -9.49 -11.71
CA LEU A 147 4.29 -9.06 -13.05
C LEU A 147 5.78 -8.74 -13.18
N THR A 148 6.47 -8.46 -12.07
CA THR A 148 7.92 -8.26 -12.06
C THR A 148 8.67 -9.58 -12.16
N GLN A 149 8.06 -10.68 -11.72
CA GLN A 149 8.57 -12.04 -11.93
C GLN A 149 8.15 -12.49 -13.33
N GLU A 150 9.10 -12.67 -14.24
CA GLU A 150 8.92 -12.74 -15.71
C GLU A 150 7.90 -13.75 -16.26
N ARG A 151 7.34 -14.63 -15.43
CA ARG A 151 6.20 -15.48 -15.77
C ARG A 151 5.20 -15.52 -14.62
N MET A 152 4.05 -14.89 -14.84
CA MET A 152 2.87 -15.14 -14.02
C MET A 152 2.43 -16.59 -14.28
N GLY A 153 2.79 -17.50 -13.37
CA GLY A 153 2.35 -18.90 -13.45
C GLY A 153 0.83 -19.00 -13.46
N ALA A 154 0.28 -20.06 -14.07
CA ALA A 154 -1.17 -20.26 -14.15
C ALA A 154 -1.84 -20.20 -12.76
N GLY A 155 -1.20 -20.74 -11.73
CA GLY A 155 -1.68 -20.67 -10.35
C GLY A 155 -1.78 -19.24 -9.80
N ALA A 156 -0.81 -18.38 -10.11
CA ALA A 156 -0.83 -16.97 -9.68
C ALA A 156 -1.97 -16.19 -10.35
N ALA A 157 -2.23 -16.44 -11.64
CA ALA A 157 -3.35 -15.84 -12.36
C ALA A 157 -4.71 -16.30 -11.82
N ILE A 158 -4.84 -17.57 -11.45
CA ILE A 158 -6.06 -18.12 -10.83
C ILE A 158 -6.27 -17.51 -9.45
N LEU A 159 -5.24 -17.48 -8.60
CA LEU A 159 -5.30 -16.88 -7.26
C LEU A 159 -5.70 -15.41 -7.34
N GLN A 160 -5.09 -14.64 -8.23
CA GLN A 160 -5.40 -13.23 -8.44
C GLN A 160 -6.88 -13.05 -8.83
N ARG A 161 -7.39 -13.89 -9.74
CA ARG A 161 -8.80 -13.84 -10.16
C ARG A 161 -9.76 -14.20 -9.04
N LEU A 162 -9.39 -15.18 -8.22
CA LEU A 162 -10.16 -15.59 -7.04
C LEU A 162 -10.21 -14.47 -6.00
N LEU A 163 -9.08 -13.82 -5.70
CA LEU A 163 -9.02 -12.69 -4.76
C LEU A 163 -9.89 -11.51 -5.21
N TRP A 164 -9.77 -11.09 -6.47
CA TRP A 164 -10.62 -10.03 -7.02
C TRP A 164 -12.10 -10.43 -7.07
N GLY A 165 -12.40 -11.71 -7.35
CA GLY A 165 -13.76 -12.22 -7.35
C GLY A 165 -14.41 -12.19 -5.96
N MET A 166 -13.72 -12.72 -4.94
CA MET A 166 -14.19 -12.65 -3.56
C MET A 166 -14.37 -11.19 -3.10
N TYR A 167 -13.40 -10.34 -3.41
CA TYR A 167 -13.47 -8.92 -3.07
C TYR A 167 -14.65 -8.21 -3.74
N PHE A 168 -14.90 -8.49 -5.02
CA PHE A 168 -16.05 -7.96 -5.74
C PHE A 168 -17.37 -8.37 -5.08
N VAL A 169 -17.52 -9.63 -4.68
CA VAL A 169 -18.72 -10.12 -3.97
C VAL A 169 -18.91 -9.36 -2.65
N VAL A 170 -17.85 -9.16 -1.87
CA VAL A 170 -17.90 -8.38 -0.62
C VAL A 170 -18.32 -6.93 -0.89
N MET A 171 -17.77 -6.30 -1.92
CA MET A 171 -18.11 -4.92 -2.28
C MET A 171 -19.57 -4.78 -2.72
N VAL A 172 -20.08 -5.73 -3.51
CA VAL A 172 -21.50 -5.77 -3.89
C VAL A 172 -22.39 -5.91 -2.66
N TYR A 173 -22.04 -6.81 -1.73
CA TYR A 173 -22.75 -6.94 -0.46
C TYR A 173 -22.74 -5.64 0.34
N MET A 174 -21.59 -4.94 0.41
CA MET A 174 -21.52 -3.65 1.10
C MET A 174 -22.39 -2.57 0.46
N VAL A 175 -22.41 -2.48 -0.88
CA VAL A 175 -23.28 -1.54 -1.60
C VAL A 175 -24.74 -1.81 -1.26
N PHE A 176 -25.19 -3.06 -1.29
CA PHE A 176 -26.56 -3.42 -0.93
C PHE A 176 -26.88 -3.18 0.54
N ARG A 177 -25.95 -3.51 1.45
CA ARG A 177 -26.11 -3.27 2.88
C ARG A 177 -26.27 -1.79 3.17
N PHE A 178 -25.37 -0.96 2.62
CA PHE A 178 -25.40 0.49 2.82
C PHE A 178 -26.70 1.09 2.26
N TRP A 179 -27.15 0.60 1.09
CA TRP A 179 -28.43 0.97 0.52
C TRP A 179 -29.61 0.56 1.41
N GLY A 180 -29.62 -0.65 1.94
CA GLY A 180 -30.69 -1.15 2.80
C GLY A 180 -30.78 -0.45 4.15
N THR A 181 -29.66 0.03 4.70
CA THR A 181 -29.61 0.69 6.02
C THR A 181 -29.99 2.16 6.00
N SER A 182 -29.96 2.83 4.85
CA SER A 182 -30.40 4.22 4.74
C SER A 182 -31.92 4.29 4.74
N GLN A 183 -32.53 4.42 5.92
CA GLN A 183 -33.98 4.46 6.13
C GLN A 183 -34.72 5.65 5.44
N GLY A 184 -34.02 6.52 4.70
CA GLY A 184 -34.60 7.64 3.94
C GLY A 184 -34.43 7.55 2.42
N GLY A 185 -33.96 6.42 1.90
CA GLY A 185 -33.44 6.34 0.54
C GLY A 185 -32.01 6.89 0.46
N VAL A 186 -31.10 6.18 -0.19
CA VAL A 186 -29.76 6.71 -0.43
C VAL A 186 -29.89 7.86 -1.41
N GLU A 187 -29.71 9.10 -0.94
CA GLU A 187 -29.36 10.14 -1.89
C GLU A 187 -28.03 9.75 -2.54
N ILE A 188 -28.04 9.61 -3.86
CA ILE A 188 -26.84 9.34 -4.67
C ILE A 188 -25.77 10.42 -4.45
N SER A 189 -26.14 11.55 -3.83
CA SER A 189 -25.25 12.61 -3.36
C SER A 189 -24.29 12.18 -2.24
N ASN A 190 -24.57 11.08 -1.52
CA ASN A 190 -23.73 10.66 -0.41
C ASN A 190 -22.33 10.23 -0.91
N PRO A 191 -21.25 10.93 -0.52
CA PRO A 191 -19.89 10.65 -1.00
C PRO A 191 -19.44 9.21 -0.73
N ILE A 192 -19.89 8.61 0.38
CA ILE A 192 -19.57 7.23 0.75
C ILE A 192 -20.14 6.25 -0.27
N MET A 193 -21.39 6.45 -0.68
CA MET A 193 -22.04 5.59 -1.67
C MET A 193 -21.33 5.69 -3.02
N ILE A 194 -20.93 6.90 -3.44
CA ILE A 194 -20.16 7.12 -4.66
C ILE A 194 -18.85 6.35 -4.61
N ILE A 195 -18.10 6.44 -3.50
CA ILE A 195 -16.84 5.70 -3.31
C ILE A 195 -17.09 4.19 -3.40
N LEU A 196 -18.09 3.66 -2.69
CA LEU A 196 -18.40 2.23 -2.70
C LEU A 196 -18.75 1.74 -4.10
N VAL A 197 -19.57 2.48 -4.85
CA VAL A 197 -19.95 2.13 -6.24
C VAL A 197 -18.72 2.19 -7.15
N VAL A 198 -17.90 3.23 -7.07
CA VAL A 198 -16.67 3.36 -7.88
C VAL A 198 -15.71 2.21 -7.60
N VAL A 199 -15.46 1.90 -6.33
CA VAL A 199 -14.60 0.77 -5.93
C VAL A 199 -15.17 -0.56 -6.41
N THR A 200 -16.49 -0.76 -6.32
CA THR A 200 -17.16 -1.97 -6.82
C THR A 200 -16.97 -2.13 -8.33
N LEU A 201 -17.12 -1.05 -9.09
CA LEU A 201 -16.87 -1.04 -10.54
C LEU A 201 -15.39 -1.32 -10.86
N LEU A 202 -14.45 -0.81 -10.07
CA LEU A 202 -13.03 -1.11 -10.21
C LEU A 202 -12.74 -2.59 -9.94
N ALA A 203 -13.32 -3.15 -8.87
CA ALA A 203 -13.20 -4.58 -8.54
C ALA A 203 -13.77 -5.46 -9.65
N PHE A 204 -14.94 -5.10 -10.18
CA PHE A 204 -15.56 -5.77 -11.32
C PHE A 204 -14.67 -5.72 -12.57
N ALA A 205 -14.14 -4.54 -12.89
CA ALA A 205 -13.25 -4.35 -14.03
C ALA A 205 -11.96 -5.16 -13.90
N ALA A 206 -11.36 -5.19 -12.70
CA ALA A 206 -10.19 -6.00 -12.42
C ALA A 206 -10.49 -7.51 -12.53
N PHE A 207 -11.68 -7.95 -12.10
CA PHE A 207 -12.12 -9.34 -12.17
C PHE A 207 -12.37 -9.81 -13.61
N ILE A 208 -13.11 -9.04 -14.42
CA ILE A 208 -13.46 -9.41 -15.81
C ILE A 208 -12.30 -9.15 -16.77
N TRP A 209 -11.73 -7.95 -16.72
CA TRP A 209 -10.71 -7.50 -17.67
C TRP A 209 -9.29 -7.66 -17.12
N ASN A 210 -9.03 -8.73 -16.36
CA ASN A 210 -7.74 -8.96 -15.72
C ASN A 210 -6.54 -8.78 -16.68
N LYS A 211 -6.64 -9.30 -17.92
CA LYS A 211 -5.57 -9.13 -18.93
C LYS A 211 -5.32 -7.66 -19.32
N PHE A 212 -6.37 -6.86 -19.48
CA PHE A 212 -6.22 -5.44 -19.81
C PHE A 212 -5.69 -4.66 -18.63
N TYR A 213 -6.21 -4.97 -17.44
CA TYR A 213 -5.83 -4.34 -16.18
C TYR A 213 -4.34 -4.58 -15.86
N ILE A 214 -3.90 -5.85 -15.95
CA ILE A 214 -2.49 -6.25 -15.88
C ILE A 214 -1.63 -5.45 -16.87
N LYS A 215 -2.09 -5.29 -18.11
CA LYS A 215 -1.34 -4.56 -19.15
C LYS A 215 -1.23 -3.07 -18.83
N VAL A 216 -2.29 -2.45 -18.32
CA VAL A 216 -2.28 -1.04 -17.92
C VAL A 216 -1.34 -0.85 -16.73
N ILE A 217 -1.48 -1.66 -15.67
CA ILE A 217 -0.61 -1.60 -14.49
C ILE A 217 0.85 -1.84 -14.87
N SER A 218 1.14 -2.90 -15.64
CA SER A 218 2.52 -3.21 -16.05
C SER A 218 3.17 -2.05 -16.80
N ASN A 219 2.44 -1.39 -17.70
CA ASN A 219 2.96 -0.24 -18.44
C ASN A 219 3.19 0.98 -17.53
N THR A 220 2.28 1.24 -16.59
CA THR A 220 2.41 2.35 -15.64
C THR A 220 3.59 2.11 -14.69
N ILE A 221 3.71 0.91 -14.14
CA ILE A 221 4.80 0.53 -13.23
C ILE A 221 6.15 0.56 -13.96
N LYS A 222 6.25 -0.02 -15.16
CA LYS A 222 7.48 0.06 -15.96
C LYS A 222 7.88 1.49 -16.27
N THR A 223 6.90 2.35 -16.56
CA THR A 223 7.16 3.78 -16.81
C THR A 223 7.63 4.46 -15.54
N ALA A 224 6.93 4.28 -14.41
CA ALA A 224 7.26 4.86 -13.12
C ALA A 224 8.63 4.41 -12.61
N PHE A 225 8.95 3.11 -12.64
CA PHE A 225 10.26 2.60 -12.27
C PHE A 225 11.36 3.10 -13.20
N LYS A 226 11.11 3.22 -14.50
CA LYS A 226 12.12 3.75 -15.43
C LYS A 226 12.38 5.23 -15.19
N THR A 227 11.35 6.05 -15.00
CA THR A 227 11.52 7.49 -14.73
C THR A 227 12.11 7.76 -13.35
N THR A 228 11.58 7.11 -12.31
CA THR A 228 12.02 7.32 -10.93
C THR A 228 13.39 6.67 -10.70
N GLY A 229 13.61 5.46 -11.21
CA GLY A 229 14.91 4.79 -11.15
C GLY A 229 16.01 5.55 -11.87
N ALA A 230 15.74 6.07 -13.08
CA ALA A 230 16.70 6.89 -13.80
C ALA A 230 16.97 8.23 -13.09
N ALA A 231 15.93 8.87 -12.54
CA ALA A 231 16.08 10.13 -11.80
C ALA A 231 16.88 9.93 -10.50
N VAL A 232 16.58 8.88 -9.74
CA VAL A 232 17.28 8.52 -8.50
C VAL A 232 18.73 8.14 -8.83
N ALA A 233 18.98 7.24 -9.78
CA ALA A 233 20.33 6.85 -10.18
C ALA A 233 21.17 8.05 -10.66
N LYS A 234 20.57 8.96 -11.44
CA LYS A 234 21.22 10.21 -11.84
C LYS A 234 21.58 11.06 -10.61
N LYS A 235 20.65 11.26 -9.68
CA LYS A 235 20.90 12.04 -8.46
C LYS A 235 22.00 11.44 -7.58
N TRP A 236 22.06 10.12 -7.46
CA TRP A 236 23.15 9.42 -6.74
C TRP A 236 24.49 9.59 -7.45
N ARG A 237 24.54 9.43 -8.77
CA ARG A 237 25.76 9.65 -9.57
C ARG A 237 26.26 11.08 -9.44
N ASP A 238 25.37 12.06 -9.56
CA ASP A 238 25.72 13.48 -9.45
C ASP A 238 26.19 13.82 -8.02
N SER A 239 25.61 13.20 -6.99
CA SER A 239 26.06 13.37 -5.60
C SER A 239 27.43 12.73 -5.34
N ALA A 240 27.70 11.57 -5.95
CA ALA A 240 28.99 10.91 -5.85
C ALA A 240 30.10 11.71 -6.56
N MET A 241 29.83 12.24 -7.75
CA MET A 241 30.75 13.11 -8.49
C MET A 241 31.08 14.38 -7.70
N ARG A 242 30.08 15.06 -7.12
CA ARG A 242 30.32 16.24 -6.27
C ARG A 242 31.15 15.93 -5.02
N ARG A 243 31.01 14.73 -4.45
CA ARG A 243 31.85 14.29 -3.32
C ARG A 243 33.29 14.01 -3.79
N ALA A 244 33.46 13.40 -4.96
CA ALA A 244 34.78 13.16 -5.55
C ALA A 244 35.49 14.48 -5.90
N GLU A 245 34.80 15.44 -6.51
CA GLU A 245 35.34 16.78 -6.81
C GLU A 245 35.76 17.53 -5.54
N LYS A 246 34.91 17.53 -4.50
CA LYS A 246 35.25 18.14 -3.21
C LYS A 246 36.46 17.49 -2.55
N ASN A 247 36.58 16.17 -2.63
CA ASN A 247 37.72 15.45 -2.08
C ASN A 247 38.99 15.71 -2.89
N ALA A 248 38.91 15.77 -4.22
CA ALA A 248 40.03 16.09 -5.09
C ALA A 248 40.55 17.52 -4.82
N TYR A 249 39.65 18.50 -4.75
CA TYR A 249 39.99 19.88 -4.40
C TYR A 249 40.63 19.99 -3.00
N LYS A 250 40.12 19.23 -2.03
CA LYS A 250 40.69 19.20 -0.68
C LYS A 250 42.11 18.62 -0.69
N MET A 251 42.36 17.56 -1.46
CA MET A 251 43.70 16.96 -1.61
C MET A 251 44.68 17.87 -2.34
N ASP A 252 44.22 18.58 -3.36
CA ASP A 252 45.03 19.55 -4.13
C ASP A 252 45.48 20.69 -3.21
N LYS A 253 44.55 21.25 -2.43
CA LYS A 253 44.87 22.27 -1.43
C LYS A 253 45.81 21.76 -0.33
N GLU A 254 45.59 20.54 0.19
CA GLU A 254 46.48 19.94 1.18
C GLU A 254 47.88 19.65 0.60
N MET A 255 48.01 19.36 -0.70
CA MET A 255 49.31 19.22 -1.39
C MET A 255 50.02 20.57 -1.52
N ASP A 256 49.32 21.62 -1.94
CA ASP A 256 49.89 22.97 -2.06
C ASP A 256 50.37 23.49 -0.70
N ASP A 257 49.60 23.25 0.38
CA ASP A 257 49.99 23.63 1.74
C ASP A 257 51.23 22.84 2.23
N VAL A 258 51.43 21.60 1.77
CA VAL A 258 52.58 20.75 2.16
C VAL A 258 53.83 21.03 1.33
N PHE A 259 53.70 21.30 0.03
CA PHE A 259 54.84 21.45 -0.89
C PHE A 259 55.16 22.91 -1.26
N GLY A 260 54.22 23.84 -1.11
CA GLY A 260 54.36 25.24 -1.50
C GLY A 260 54.87 26.19 -0.41
N GLY A 261 54.99 25.74 0.85
CA GLY A 261 55.45 26.57 1.98
C GLY A 261 56.97 26.65 2.18
N GLY A 262 57.77 26.49 1.12
CA GLY A 262 59.23 26.32 1.21
C GLY A 262 60.10 27.54 0.96
N ASP A 263 59.53 28.72 0.70
CA ASP A 263 60.28 29.95 0.40
C ASP A 263 60.04 31.00 1.49
N ASP A 264 60.60 30.79 2.69
CA ASP A 264 60.90 31.83 3.69
C ASP A 264 62.25 31.53 4.35
#